data_AF-A0A838DYE9-F1
#
_entry.id   AF-A0A838DYE9-F1
#
_cell.length_a   1.000
_cell.length_b   1.000
_cell.length_c   1.000
_cell.angle_alpha   90.00
_cell.angle_beta   90.00
_cell.angle_gamma   90.00
#
_symmetry.space_group_name_H-M   'P 1'
#
loop_
_entity.id
_entity.type
_entity.pdbx_description
1 polymer ?
#
loop_
_entity_poly.entity_id
_entity_poly.type
_entity_poly.pdbx_seq_one_letter_code
_entity_poly.pdbx_strand_id
1 'polypeptide(L)'
;HLGGSGATWPLVVYMLRSRSAQLRTVGKVALGPAIFNINEPVTFGVPMALNPVMIIPFVLVPVTIVTINYLAFSSGLVHVPVIIQPFTVPIGVSGFLATGGDIRGSLLQFFDLAVSAVLYYPFFKAWERILIAREEAAAQEETDRRQATTTQARQQVVR
;
A
#
# COMPACT_ATOMS: atom_id res chain seq x y z
N HIS A 1 -8.34 10.16 7.39
CA HIS A 1 -7.30 9.71 6.44
C HIS A 1 -6.31 8.82 7.19
N LEU A 2 -6.37 7.51 7.01
CA LEU A 2 -5.55 6.53 7.75
C LEU A 2 -4.37 6.06 6.91
N GLY A 3 -3.41 6.94 6.65
CA GLY A 3 -2.25 6.71 5.79
C GLY A 3 -2.29 7.47 4.47
N GLY A 4 -3.18 8.45 4.33
CA GLY A 4 -3.39 9.28 3.13
C GLY A 4 -4.74 9.02 2.46
N SER A 5 -4.79 9.09 1.12
CA SER A 5 -5.92 8.59 0.32
C SER A 5 -5.86 7.06 0.24
N GLY A 6 -6.95 6.37 0.60
CA GLY A 6 -7.05 4.92 0.42
C GLY A 6 -6.73 4.04 1.62
N ALA A 7 -6.23 4.58 2.73
CA ALA A 7 -5.67 3.81 3.85
C ALA A 7 -4.52 2.87 3.46
N THR A 8 -3.44 3.45 2.90
CA THR A 8 -2.33 2.72 2.24
C THR A 8 -1.24 2.22 3.19
N TRP A 9 -1.37 2.44 4.50
CA TRP A 9 -0.37 1.96 5.48
C TRP A 9 -0.17 0.43 5.44
N PRO A 10 -1.24 -0.40 5.42
CA PRO A 10 -1.10 -1.84 5.29
C PRO A 10 -0.41 -2.27 4.00
N LEU A 11 -0.64 -1.54 2.91
CA LEU A 11 0.03 -1.78 1.63
C LEU A 11 1.55 -1.61 1.73
N VAL A 12 2.02 -0.58 2.43
CA VAL A 12 3.47 -0.36 2.64
C VAL A 12 4.08 -1.52 3.41
N VAL A 13 3.41 -1.99 4.47
CA VAL A 13 3.86 -3.16 5.26
C VAL A 13 3.90 -4.42 4.39
N TYR A 14 2.89 -4.64 3.55
CA TYR A 14 2.86 -5.77 2.63
C TYR A 14 3.95 -5.68 1.55
N MET A 15 4.19 -4.49 1.00
CA MET A 15 5.24 -4.22 0.03
C MET A 15 6.64 -4.50 0.59
N LEU A 16 6.91 -4.10 1.83
CA LEU A 16 8.19 -4.38 2.51
C LEU A 16 8.47 -5.89 2.64
N ARG A 17 7.43 -6.70 2.80
CA ARG A 17 7.50 -8.16 2.93
C ARG A 17 7.29 -8.90 1.60
N SER A 18 7.16 -8.17 0.49
CA SER A 18 6.94 -8.72 -0.84
C SER A 18 8.14 -9.49 -1.35
N ARG A 19 7.91 -10.54 -2.16
CA ARG A 19 9.00 -11.22 -2.89
C ARG A 19 9.47 -10.44 -4.12
N SER A 20 8.62 -9.59 -4.69
CA SER A 20 9.01 -8.77 -5.84
C SER A 20 10.03 -7.71 -5.42
N ALA A 21 11.11 -7.62 -6.19
CA ALA A 21 12.17 -6.64 -5.93
C ALA A 21 11.65 -5.20 -6.09
N GLN A 22 10.78 -4.97 -7.08
CA GLN A 22 10.15 -3.68 -7.32
C GLN A 22 9.25 -3.26 -6.15
N LEU A 23 8.32 -4.12 -5.72
CA LEU A 23 7.41 -3.79 -4.61
C LEU A 23 8.18 -3.55 -3.30
N ARG A 24 9.21 -4.35 -3.02
CA ARG A 24 10.04 -4.16 -1.83
C ARG A 24 10.78 -2.83 -1.84
N THR A 25 11.22 -2.38 -3.01
CA THR A 25 11.90 -1.08 -3.16
C THR A 25 10.92 0.07 -2.93
N VAL A 26 9.72 0.00 -3.53
CA VAL A 26 8.65 0.99 -3.30
C VAL A 26 8.28 1.05 -1.82
N GLY A 27 8.11 -0.10 -1.15
CA GLY A 27 7.78 -0.17 0.28
C GLY A 27 8.82 0.51 1.17
N LYS A 28 10.12 0.37 0.86
CA LYS A 28 11.19 1.04 1.63
C LYS A 28 11.16 2.55 1.50
N VAL A 29 10.93 3.06 0.29
CA VAL A 29 10.85 4.50 0.02
C VAL A 29 9.57 5.09 0.61
N ALA A 30 8.48 4.33 0.59
CA ALA A 30 7.18 4.77 1.09
C ALA A 30 7.05 4.76 2.63
N LEU A 31 7.88 4.01 3.35
CA LEU A 31 7.73 3.83 4.81
C LEU A 31 7.79 5.15 5.59
N GLY A 32 8.78 5.99 5.32
CA GLY A 32 8.92 7.29 5.98
C GLY A 32 7.73 8.21 5.73
N PRO A 33 7.38 8.50 4.46
CA PRO A 33 6.23 9.32 4.09
C PRO A 33 4.89 8.78 4.61
N ALA A 34 4.71 7.45 4.61
CA ALA A 34 3.46 6.83 5.04
C ALA A 34 3.12 7.12 6.51
N ILE A 35 4.12 7.22 7.41
CA ILE A 35 3.92 7.58 8.82
C ILE A 35 3.17 8.91 8.96
N PHE A 36 3.43 9.85 8.05
CA PHE A 36 2.80 11.17 8.02
C PHE A 36 1.64 11.25 7.02
N ASN A 37 1.04 10.11 6.68
CA ASN A 37 -0.09 10.01 5.74
C ASN A 37 0.22 10.52 4.31
N ILE A 38 1.49 10.57 3.91
CA ILE A 38 1.93 10.91 2.56
C ILE A 38 1.99 9.61 1.74
N ASN A 39 1.17 9.51 0.69
CA ASN A 39 0.91 8.27 -0.04
C ASN A 39 1.31 8.30 -1.52
N GLU A 40 1.86 9.42 -2.00
CA GLU A 40 2.38 9.63 -3.34
C GLU A 40 3.42 8.56 -3.73
N PRO A 41 4.38 8.17 -2.86
CA PRO A 41 5.32 7.10 -3.20
C PRO A 41 4.65 5.75 -3.47
N VAL A 42 3.51 5.48 -2.83
CA VAL A 42 2.74 4.23 -3.01
C VAL A 42 1.87 4.32 -4.26
N THR A 43 1.15 5.42 -4.43
CA THR A 43 0.19 5.63 -5.52
C THR A 43 0.85 5.82 -6.88
N PHE A 44 2.09 6.34 -6.90
CA PHE A 44 2.92 6.40 -8.10
C PHE A 44 3.85 5.18 -8.24
N GLY A 45 4.40 4.65 -7.14
CA GLY A 45 5.31 3.51 -7.17
C GLY A 45 4.62 2.19 -7.55
N VAL A 46 3.37 2.02 -7.14
CA VAL A 46 2.43 1.11 -7.80
C VAL A 46 1.44 2.02 -8.49
N PRO A 47 1.35 2.05 -9.84
CA PRO A 47 0.49 3.00 -10.55
C PRO A 47 -0.99 2.66 -10.30
N MET A 48 -1.52 3.04 -9.13
CA MET A 48 -2.80 2.57 -8.61
C MET A 48 -3.95 3.07 -9.48
N ALA A 49 -3.82 4.27 -10.03
CA ALA A 49 -4.79 4.86 -10.95
C ALA A 49 -4.87 4.14 -12.31
N LEU A 50 -3.76 3.55 -12.78
CA LEU A 50 -3.69 2.84 -14.06
C LEU A 50 -3.86 1.32 -13.90
N ASN A 51 -3.92 0.83 -12.66
CA ASN A 51 -3.97 -0.59 -12.37
C ASN A 51 -5.41 -1.02 -12.02
N PRO A 52 -6.10 -1.76 -12.90
CA PRO A 52 -7.48 -2.18 -12.67
C PRO A 52 -7.63 -3.12 -11.47
N VAL A 53 -6.56 -3.81 -11.03
CA VAL A 53 -6.58 -4.67 -9.84
C VAL A 53 -6.52 -3.84 -8.56
N MET A 54 -5.73 -2.76 -8.56
CA MET A 54 -5.47 -1.96 -7.35
C MET A 54 -6.44 -0.78 -7.19
N ILE A 55 -7.10 -0.34 -8.26
CA ILE A 55 -8.13 0.70 -8.19
C ILE A 55 -9.38 0.25 -7.42
N ILE A 56 -9.72 -1.04 -7.50
CA ILE A 56 -10.86 -1.64 -6.79
C ILE A 56 -10.72 -1.46 -5.27
N PRO A 57 -9.67 -1.98 -4.62
CA PRO A 57 -9.51 -1.79 -3.17
C PRO A 57 -9.25 -0.31 -2.82
N PHE A 58 -8.64 0.47 -3.71
CA PHE A 58 -8.41 1.90 -3.48
C PHE A 58 -9.70 2.70 -3.30
N VAL A 59 -10.80 2.29 -3.95
CA VAL A 59 -12.12 2.91 -3.79
C VAL A 59 -12.93 2.20 -2.69
N LEU A 60 -12.91 0.87 -2.66
CA LEU A 60 -13.72 0.06 -1.74
C LEU A 60 -13.33 0.26 -0.27
N VAL A 61 -12.02 0.35 0.01
CA VAL A 61 -11.52 0.49 1.38
C VAL A 61 -11.95 1.81 2.02
N PRO A 62 -11.76 2.99 1.38
CA PRO A 62 -12.28 4.25 1.91
C PRO A 62 -13.79 4.23 2.17
N VAL A 63 -14.59 3.69 1.25
CA VAL A 63 -16.04 3.62 1.41
C VAL A 63 -16.42 2.77 2.62
N THR A 64 -15.74 1.64 2.80
CA THR A 64 -15.97 0.74 3.94
C THR A 64 -15.59 1.43 5.26
N ILE A 65 -14.41 2.06 5.32
CA ILE A 65 -13.94 2.80 6.51
C ILE A 65 -14.88 3.95 6.87
N VAL A 66 -15.33 4.73 5.88
CA VAL A 66 -16.26 5.84 6.12
C VAL A 66 -17.58 5.31 6.67
N THR A 67 -18.07 4.19 6.14
CA THR A 67 -19.32 3.57 6.62
C THR A 67 -19.18 3.09 8.06
N ILE A 68 -18.08 2.41 8.40
CA ILE A 68 -17.78 1.94 9.78
C ILE A 68 -17.71 3.13 10.74
N ASN A 69 -16.95 4.17 10.38
CA ASN A 69 -16.80 5.36 11.21
C ASN A 69 -18.12 6.09 11.42
N TYR A 70 -18.93 6.24 10.37
CA TYR A 70 -20.25 6.84 10.49
C TYR A 70 -21.16 6.07 11.46
N LEU A 71 -21.18 4.74 11.40
CA LEU A 71 -21.93 3.91 12.33
C LEU A 71 -21.39 4.01 13.76
N ALA A 72 -20.07 4.06 13.94
CA ALA A 72 -19.42 4.19 15.24
C ALA A 72 -19.74 5.54 15.93
N PHE A 73 -19.77 6.63 15.17
CA PHE A 73 -20.13 7.94 15.70
C PHE A 73 -21.64 8.08 15.92
N SER A 74 -22.48 7.61 15.00
CA SER A 74 -23.95 7.71 15.11
C SER A 74 -24.53 6.84 16.24
N SER A 75 -23.91 5.70 16.54
CA SER A 75 -24.28 4.86 17.69
C SER A 75 -23.77 5.38 19.05
N GLY A 76 -22.97 6.46 19.06
CA GLY A 76 -22.34 6.99 20.27
C GLY A 76 -21.25 6.11 20.86
N LEU A 77 -20.78 5.09 20.11
CA LEU A 77 -19.71 4.20 20.56
C LEU A 77 -18.38 4.95 20.73
N VAL A 78 -18.14 5.94 19.86
CA VAL A 78 -16.97 6.83 19.88
C VAL A 78 -17.43 8.28 19.88
N HIS A 79 -16.74 9.13 20.66
CA HIS A 79 -17.03 10.56 20.66
C HIS A 79 -16.90 11.16 19.26
N VAL A 80 -17.83 12.03 18.89
CA VAL A 80 -17.81 12.69 17.57
C VAL A 80 -16.56 13.55 17.46
N PRO A 81 -15.86 13.58 16.32
CA PRO A 81 -14.67 14.42 16.17
C PRO A 81 -15.03 15.90 16.39
N VAL A 82 -14.32 16.53 17.33
CA VAL A 82 -14.49 17.93 17.77
C VAL A 82 -13.31 18.82 17.38
N ILE A 83 -12.16 18.24 17.03
CA ILE A 83 -10.95 18.96 16.61
C ILE A 83 -10.65 18.63 15.15
N ILE A 84 -10.31 19.66 14.36
CA ILE A 84 -9.76 19.49 13.00
C ILE A 84 -8.24 19.48 13.10
N GLN A 85 -7.66 18.29 13.17
CA GLN A 85 -6.21 18.08 13.15
C GLN A 85 -5.64 18.11 11.71
N PRO A 86 -4.36 18.52 11.54
CA PRO A 86 -3.67 18.36 10.26
C PRO A 86 -3.65 16.89 9.79
N PHE A 87 -3.74 16.67 8.48
CA PHE A 87 -3.72 15.33 7.91
C PHE A 87 -2.37 14.61 8.08
N THR A 88 -1.30 15.32 8.42
CA THR A 88 0.04 14.77 8.66
C THR A 88 0.20 14.15 10.04
N VAL A 89 -0.80 14.29 10.93
CA VAL A 89 -0.74 13.70 12.27
C VAL A 89 -0.73 12.17 12.16
N PRO A 90 0.23 11.47 12.79
CA PRO A 90 0.33 10.01 12.70
C PRO A 90 -0.95 9.28 13.12
N ILE A 91 -1.12 8.08 12.58
CA ILE A 91 -2.21 7.16 12.94
C ILE A 91 -2.12 6.83 14.44
N GLY A 92 -3.26 6.76 15.13
CA GLY A 92 -3.37 6.56 16.56
C GLY A 92 -3.47 7.88 17.32
N VAL A 93 -2.52 8.79 17.12
CA VAL A 93 -2.54 10.13 17.76
C VAL A 93 -3.64 10.99 17.17
N SER A 94 -3.82 10.95 15.86
CA SER A 94 -4.88 11.71 15.18
C SER A 94 -6.28 11.33 15.67
N GLY A 95 -6.52 10.06 16.00
CA GLY A 95 -7.81 9.58 16.50
C GLY A 95 -8.13 10.09 17.89
N PHE A 96 -7.15 10.07 18.79
CA PHE A 96 -7.27 10.62 20.14
C PHE A 96 -7.52 12.13 20.12
N LEU A 97 -6.77 12.84 19.27
CA LEU A 97 -6.85 14.29 19.20
C LEU A 97 -8.16 14.75 18.54
N ALA A 98 -8.59 14.09 17.47
CA ALA A 98 -9.84 14.40 16.78
C ALA A 98 -11.05 14.33 17.72
N THR A 99 -11.09 13.33 18.60
CA THR A 99 -12.19 13.08 19.55
C THR A 99 -12.09 13.91 20.84
N GLY A 100 -11.14 14.84 20.94
CA GLY A 100 -10.98 15.69 22.12
C GLY A 100 -10.36 14.97 23.33
N GLY A 101 -9.59 13.91 23.10
CA GLY A 101 -8.93 13.12 24.13
C GLY A 101 -9.61 11.80 24.48
N ASP A 102 -10.52 11.30 23.63
CA ASP A 102 -11.13 9.99 23.81
C ASP A 102 -10.29 8.89 23.16
N ILE A 103 -9.76 7.98 23.97
CA ILE A 103 -8.96 6.82 23.56
C ILE A 103 -9.73 5.91 22.59
N ARG A 104 -11.06 5.90 22.66
CA ARG A 104 -11.90 5.13 21.72
C ARG A 104 -11.70 5.56 20.27
N GLY A 105 -11.36 6.83 20.05
CA GLY A 105 -10.98 7.35 18.73
C GLY A 105 -9.74 6.68 18.18
N SER A 106 -8.69 6.49 19.00
CA SER A 106 -7.49 5.75 18.60
C SER A 106 -7.76 4.27 18.33
N LEU A 107 -8.58 3.64 19.17
CA LEU A 107 -8.95 2.23 19.00
C LEU A 107 -9.70 2.01 17.68
N LEU A 108 -10.63 2.90 17.35
CA LEU A 108 -11.35 2.87 16.07
C LEU A 108 -10.39 3.01 14.89
N GLN A 109 -9.38 3.87 14.98
CA GLN A 109 -8.35 3.99 13.93
C GLN A 109 -7.52 2.71 13.75
N PHE A 110 -7.14 2.04 14.84
CA PHE A 110 -6.43 0.76 14.74
C PHE A 110 -7.33 -0.35 14.19
N PHE A 111 -8.62 -0.33 14.52
CA PHE A 111 -9.60 -1.24 13.95
C PHE A 111 -9.74 -1.02 12.43
N ASP A 112 -9.91 0.22 11.98
CA ASP A 112 -9.97 0.57 10.56
C ASP A 112 -8.67 0.19 9.82
N LEU A 113 -7.53 0.33 10.48
CA LEU A 113 -6.24 -0.11 9.94
C LEU A 113 -6.22 -1.64 9.73
N ALA A 114 -6.77 -2.42 10.67
CA ALA A 114 -6.88 -3.87 10.53
C ALA A 114 -7.87 -4.25 9.40
N VAL A 115 -9.02 -3.59 9.32
CA VAL A 115 -10.02 -3.83 8.27
C VAL A 115 -9.43 -3.52 6.89
N SER A 116 -8.78 -2.37 6.73
CA SER A 116 -8.11 -2.02 5.47
C SER A 116 -7.01 -3.01 5.10
N ALA A 117 -6.23 -3.50 6.07
CA ALA A 117 -5.22 -4.52 5.84
C ALA A 117 -5.84 -5.80 5.24
N VAL A 118 -6.92 -6.29 5.84
CA VAL A 118 -7.65 -7.48 5.37
C VAL A 118 -8.22 -7.27 3.97
N LEU A 119 -8.84 -6.12 3.72
CA LEU A 119 -9.44 -5.81 2.41
C LEU A 119 -8.39 -5.64 1.30
N TYR A 120 -7.23 -5.06 1.60
CA TYR A 120 -6.15 -4.91 0.62
C TYR A 120 -5.42 -6.21 0.33
N TYR A 121 -5.35 -7.14 1.30
CA TYR A 121 -4.55 -8.36 1.20
C TYR A 121 -4.78 -9.19 -0.08
N PRO A 122 -6.03 -9.54 -0.48
CA PRO A 122 -6.24 -10.37 -1.67
C PRO A 122 -5.79 -9.68 -2.97
N PHE A 123 -6.04 -8.37 -3.08
CA PHE A 123 -5.66 -7.58 -4.27
C PHE A 123 -4.16 -7.35 -4.34
N PHE A 124 -3.54 -7.05 -3.20
CA PHE A 124 -2.09 -6.95 -3.10
C PHE A 124 -1.43 -8.27 -3.53
N LYS A 125 -1.95 -9.41 -3.05
CA LYS A 125 -1.39 -10.72 -3.39
C LYS A 125 -1.56 -11.06 -4.88
N ALA A 126 -2.70 -10.71 -5.47
CA ALA A 126 -2.92 -10.87 -6.91
C ALA A 126 -1.91 -10.03 -7.72
N TRP A 127 -1.71 -8.77 -7.34
CA TRP A 127 -0.75 -7.88 -8.00
C TRP A 127 0.69 -8.34 -7.82
N GLU A 128 1.07 -8.76 -6.61
CA GLU A 128 2.40 -9.30 -6.33
C GLU A 128 2.73 -10.50 -7.24
N ARG A 129 1.79 -11.42 -7.45
CA ARG A 129 1.98 -12.58 -8.33
C ARG A 129 2.22 -12.18 -9.78
N ILE A 130 1.47 -11.21 -10.30
CA ILE A 130 1.63 -10.69 -11.66
C ILE A 130 3.03 -10.10 -11.83
N LEU A 131 3.50 -9.35 -10.82
CA LEU A 131 4.79 -8.67 -10.92
C LEU A 131 5.97 -9.64 -10.82
N ILE A 132 5.89 -10.63 -9.92
CA ILE A 132 6.91 -11.68 -9.82
C ILE A 132 7.02 -12.43 -11.16
N ALA A 133 5.90 -12.81 -11.78
CA ALA A 133 5.92 -13.50 -13.06
C ALA A 133 6.57 -12.66 -14.17
N ARG A 134 6.35 -11.33 -14.17
CA ARG A 134 7.00 -10.40 -15.10
C ARG A 134 8.50 -10.26 -14.84
N GLU A 135 8.90 -10.18 -13.57
CA GLU A 135 10.32 -10.13 -13.17
C GLU A 135 11.05 -11.42 -13.58
N GLU A 136 10.43 -12.59 -13.39
CA GLU A 136 10.98 -13.90 -13.79
C GLU A 136 11.11 -14.04 -15.31
N ALA A 137 10.08 -13.65 -16.07
CA ALA A 137 10.13 -13.69 -17.54
C ALA A 137 11.22 -12.77 -18.12
N ALA A 138 11.35 -11.55 -17.57
CA ALA A 138 12.40 -10.62 -17.99
C ALA A 138 13.82 -11.16 -17.69
N ALA A 139 14.01 -11.81 -16.54
CA ALA A 139 15.29 -12.42 -16.19
C ALA A 139 15.67 -13.59 -17.12
N GLN A 140 14.69 -14.39 -17.56
CA GLN A 140 14.90 -15.47 -18.54
C GLN A 140 15.32 -14.91 -19.91
N GLU A 141 14.58 -13.93 -20.44
CA GLU A 141 14.93 -13.29 -21.71
C GLU A 141 16.34 -12.66 -21.71
N GLU A 142 16.73 -12.03 -20.60
CA GLU A 142 18.06 -11.45 -20.47
C GLU A 142 19.16 -12.52 -20.42
N THR A 143 18.89 -13.64 -19.75
CA THR A 143 19.81 -14.79 -19.71
C THR A 143 20.00 -15.38 -21.10
N ASP A 144 18.91 -15.58 -21.85
CA ASP A 144 18.94 -16.13 -23.20
C ASP A 144 19.70 -15.21 -24.17
N ARG A 145 19.48 -13.88 -24.08
CA ARG A 145 20.23 -12.89 -24.88
C ARG A 145 21.72 -12.90 -24.56
N ARG A 146 22.10 -12.99 -23.28
CA ARG A 146 23.51 -13.07 -22.86
C ARG A 146 24.19 -14.35 -23.36
N GLN A 147 23.48 -15.48 -23.34
CA GLN A 147 23.98 -16.75 -23.87
C GLN A 147 24.13 -16.74 -25.40
N ALA A 148 23.16 -16.16 -26.12
CA ALA A 148 23.25 -15.99 -27.57
C ALA A 148 24.45 -15.10 -27.97
N THR A 149 24.67 -13.99 -27.27
CA THR A 149 25.80 -13.07 -27.50
C THR A 149 27.14 -13.74 -27.22
N THR A 150 27.23 -14.50 -26.13
CA THR A 150 28.47 -15.23 -25.75
C THR A 150 28.79 -16.34 -26.75
N THR A 151 27.77 -17.04 -27.25
CA THR A 151 27.94 -18.09 -28.28
C THR A 151 28.40 -17.50 -29.61
N GLN A 152 27.83 -16.35 -30.03
CA GLN A 152 28.25 -15.64 -31.24
C GLN A 152 29.69 -15.10 -31.14
N ALA A 153 30.07 -14.52 -29.99
CA ALA A 153 31.43 -14.06 -29.77
C ALA A 153 32.46 -15.21 -29.81
N ARG A 154 32.13 -16.37 -29.23
CA ARG A 154 32.98 -17.58 -29.33
C ARG A 154 33.12 -18.10 -30.75
N GLN A 155 32.07 -18.04 -31.57
CA GLN A 155 32.13 -18.47 -32.97
C GLN A 155 32.93 -17.51 -33.86
N GLN A 156 33.01 -16.22 -33.52
CA GLN A 156 33.82 -15.24 -34.25
C GLN A 156 35.32 -15.35 -33.96
N VAL A 157 35.72 -15.78 -32.76
CA VAL A 157 37.14 -15.91 -32.38
C VAL A 157 37.80 -17.17 -32.96
N VAL A 158 37.01 -18.16 -33.40
CA VAL A 158 37.48 -19.43 -33.96
C VAL A 158 37.63 -19.40 -35.49
N ARG A 159 37.28 -18.28 -36.14
CA ARG A 159 37.52 -18.01 -37.57
C ARG A 159 38.71 -17.09 -37.74
#